data_AF-A0A923D5X6-F1
#
_entry.id   AF-A0A923D5X6-F1
#
_cell.length_a   1.000
_cell.length_b   1.000
_cell.length_c   1.000
_cell.angle_alpha   90.00
_cell.angle_beta   90.00
_cell.angle_gamma   90.00
#
_symmetry.space_group_name_H-M   'P 1'
#
loop_
_entity.id
_entity.type
_entity.pdbx_description
1 polymer ?
#
loop_
_entity_poly.entity_id
_entity_poly.type
_entity_poly.pdbx_seq_one_letter_code
_entity_poly.pdbx_strand_id
1 'polypeptide(L)'
;MKFGRYLAGFVLVMGFLIAFGNRGLVDNYMMRERLVALKKANQDIIRENKELRETIVLLQNKMPYVEMVARNELGMVKKGDLVYRFSP
;
A
#
# COMPACT_ATOMS: atom_id res chain seq x y z
N MET A 1 10.01 -57.93 15.58
CA MET A 1 9.97 -56.81 14.59
C MET A 1 9.87 -55.46 15.29
N LYS A 2 11.00 -54.93 15.81
CA LYS A 2 11.05 -53.62 16.49
C LYS A 2 11.50 -52.49 15.55
N PHE A 3 12.35 -52.81 14.57
CA PHE A 3 12.87 -51.87 13.58
C PHE A 3 11.80 -51.14 12.76
N GLY A 4 10.73 -51.83 12.35
CA GLY A 4 9.66 -51.21 11.56
C GLY A 4 8.92 -50.08 12.29
N ARG A 5 8.79 -50.17 13.63
CA ARG A 5 8.16 -49.11 14.44
C ARG A 5 9.04 -47.87 14.55
N TYR A 6 10.35 -48.04 14.67
CA TYR A 6 11.30 -46.92 14.67
C TYR A 6 11.39 -46.26 13.30
N LEU A 7 11.36 -47.04 12.21
CA LEU A 7 11.36 -46.51 10.85
C LEU A 7 10.09 -45.68 10.56
N ALA A 8 8.93 -46.19 10.98
CA ALA A 8 7.67 -45.46 10.83
C ALA A 8 7.65 -44.15 11.63
N GLY A 9 8.16 -44.16 12.86
CA GLY A 9 8.32 -42.95 13.68
C GLY A 9 9.26 -41.93 13.02
N PHE A 10 10.38 -42.39 12.46
CA PHE A 10 11.34 -41.53 11.77
C PHE A 10 10.74 -40.86 10.52
N VAL A 11 10.00 -41.60 9.70
CA VAL A 11 9.32 -41.06 8.52
C VAL A 11 8.24 -40.04 8.91
N LEU A 12 7.50 -40.29 10.00
CA LEU A 12 6.52 -39.32 10.52
C LEU A 12 7.17 -38.01 10.95
N VAL A 13 8.27 -38.08 11.71
CA VAL A 13 9.01 -36.89 12.16
C VAL A 13 9.62 -36.15 10.98
N MET A 14 10.18 -36.85 9.99
CA MET A 14 10.70 -36.23 8.78
C MET A 14 9.60 -35.58 7.94
N GLY A 15 8.44 -36.22 7.78
CA GLY A 15 7.28 -35.64 7.11
C GLY A 15 6.80 -34.37 7.81
N PHE A 16 6.76 -34.38 9.14
CA PHE A 16 6.38 -33.22 9.94
C PHE A 16 7.41 -32.08 9.82
N LEU A 17 8.71 -32.40 9.85
CA LEU A 17 9.78 -31.42 9.66
C LEU A 17 9.84 -30.87 8.23
N ILE A 18 9.41 -31.60 7.21
CA ILE A 18 9.32 -31.06 5.84
C ILE A 18 8.08 -30.18 5.70
N ALA A 19 6.97 -30.55 6.33
CA ALA A 19 5.73 -29.79 6.29
C ALA A 19 5.81 -28.48 7.13
N PHE A 20 6.49 -28.52 8.28
CA PHE A 20 6.60 -27.42 9.26
C PHE A 20 8.02 -26.84 9.40
N GLY A 21 9.03 -27.40 8.74
CA GLY A 21 10.40 -26.87 8.79
C GLY A 21 10.56 -25.61 7.96
N ASN A 22 11.59 -24.83 8.27
CA ASN A 22 11.92 -23.53 7.70
C ASN A 22 11.74 -23.51 6.16
N ARG A 23 10.68 -22.87 5.64
CA ARG A 23 10.13 -22.91 4.25
C ARG A 23 9.08 -23.99 3.93
N GLY A 24 8.33 -24.46 4.92
CA GLY A 24 7.20 -25.37 4.73
C GLY A 24 6.02 -24.72 4.00
N LEU A 25 4.96 -25.51 3.75
CA LEU A 25 3.77 -25.06 3.00
C LEU A 25 3.07 -23.86 3.65
N VAL A 26 3.12 -23.76 4.97
CA VAL A 26 2.53 -22.68 5.76
C VAL A 26 3.25 -21.34 5.51
N ASP A 27 4.58 -21.37 5.46
CA ASP A 27 5.38 -20.17 5.16
C ASP A 27 5.09 -19.65 3.75
N ASN A 28 4.94 -20.55 2.78
CA ASN A 28 4.63 -20.16 1.40
C ASN A 28 3.22 -19.54 1.29
N TYR A 29 2.25 -20.03 2.07
CA TYR A 29 0.92 -19.42 2.14
C TYR A 29 0.97 -18.02 2.75
N MET A 30 1.64 -17.86 3.89
CA MET A 30 1.79 -16.56 4.55
C MET A 30 2.61 -15.59 3.69
N MET A 31 3.63 -16.06 2.96
CA MET A 31 4.37 -15.21 2.02
C MET A 31 3.54 -14.80 0.82
N ARG A 32 2.68 -15.67 0.28
CA ARG A 32 1.75 -15.29 -0.80
C ARG A 32 0.80 -14.19 -0.35
N GLU A 33 0.27 -14.27 0.85
CA GLU A 33 -0.61 -13.23 1.39
C GLU A 33 0.13 -11.89 1.55
N ARG A 34 1.35 -11.92 2.10
CA ARG A 34 2.22 -10.73 2.17
C ARG A 34 2.54 -10.16 0.80
N LEU A 35 2.83 -11.01 -0.19
CA LEU A 35 3.07 -10.57 -1.57
C LEU A 35 1.85 -9.90 -2.19
N VAL A 36 0.65 -10.43 -1.95
CA VAL A 36 -0.60 -9.82 -2.43
C VAL A 36 -0.82 -8.46 -1.78
N ALA A 37 -0.66 -8.36 -0.46
CA ALA A 37 -0.77 -7.10 0.27
C ALA A 37 0.24 -6.06 -0.23
N LEU A 38 1.49 -6.46 -0.41
CA LEU A 38 2.55 -5.58 -0.88
C LEU A 38 2.32 -5.13 -2.34
N LYS A 39 1.83 -6.03 -3.19
CA LYS A 39 1.48 -5.69 -4.58
C LYS A 39 0.33 -4.69 -4.63
N LYS A 40 -0.68 -4.84 -3.77
CA LYS A 40 -1.79 -3.88 -3.65
C LYS A 40 -1.27 -2.51 -3.19
N ALA A 41 -0.45 -2.47 -2.14
CA ALA A 41 0.16 -1.23 -1.66
C ALA A 41 0.98 -0.53 -2.76
N ASN A 42 1.79 -1.29 -3.51
CA ASN A 42 2.54 -0.75 -4.65
C ASN A 42 1.62 -0.15 -5.73
N GLN A 43 0.50 -0.81 -6.04
CA GLN A 43 -0.45 -0.28 -7.01
C GLN A 43 -1.11 1.03 -6.54
N ASP A 44 -1.47 1.10 -5.26
CA ASP A 44 -2.03 2.32 -4.67
C ASP A 44 -1.01 3.48 -4.71
N ILE A 45 0.25 3.22 -4.35
CA ILE A 45 1.34 4.20 -4.44
C ILE A 45 1.59 4.66 -5.87
N ILE A 46 1.52 3.76 -6.86
CA ILE A 46 1.67 4.13 -8.28
C ILE A 46 0.53 5.06 -8.73
N ARG A 47 -0.70 4.78 -8.30
CA ARG A 47 -1.86 5.64 -8.60
C ARG A 47 -1.69 7.03 -7.99
N GLU A 48 -1.36 7.09 -6.70
CA GLU A 48 -1.13 8.36 -6.00
C GLU A 48 0.00 9.17 -6.63
N ASN A 49 1.13 8.52 -6.97
CA ASN A 49 2.22 9.19 -7.68
C ASN A 49 1.80 9.74 -9.04
N LYS A 50 0.90 9.06 -9.77
CA LYS A 50 0.40 9.54 -11.05
C LYS A 50 -0.46 10.81 -10.86
N GLU A 51 -1.39 10.77 -9.91
CA GLU A 51 -2.25 11.91 -9.57
C GLU A 51 -1.42 13.12 -9.12
N LEU A 52 -0.45 12.90 -8.23
CA LEU A 52 0.46 13.96 -7.77
C LEU A 52 1.26 14.57 -8.92
N ARG A 53 1.78 13.75 -9.84
CA ARG A 53 2.50 14.25 -11.02
C ARG A 53 1.62 15.10 -11.91
N GLU A 54 0.37 14.70 -12.14
CA GLU A 54 -0.59 15.48 -12.91
C GLU A 54 -0.87 16.82 -12.24
N THR A 55 -1.10 16.83 -10.92
CA THR A 55 -1.28 18.06 -10.13
C THR A 55 -0.07 18.99 -10.21
N ILE A 56 1.15 18.46 -10.10
CA ILE A 56 2.39 19.24 -10.24
C ILE A 56 2.45 19.92 -11.62
N VAL A 57 2.15 19.18 -12.69
CA VAL A 57 2.15 19.73 -14.06
C VAL A 57 1.08 20.81 -14.22
N LEU A 58 -0.10 20.64 -13.61
CA LEU A 58 -1.17 21.64 -13.63
C LEU A 58 -0.76 22.91 -12.86
N LEU A 59 -0.18 22.76 -11.67
CA LEU A 59 0.32 23.89 -10.87
C LEU A 59 1.45 24.65 -11.57
N GLN A 60 2.36 23.96 -12.25
CA GLN A 60 3.49 24.62 -12.92
C GLN A 60 3.07 25.34 -14.21
N ASN A 61 2.17 24.73 -15.00
CA ASN A 61 1.91 25.21 -16.37
C ASN A 61 0.60 25.99 -16.51
N LYS A 62 -0.31 25.96 -15.52
CA LYS A 62 -1.63 26.59 -15.64
C LYS A 62 -1.93 27.54 -14.48
N MET A 63 -1.70 28.83 -14.71
CA MET A 63 -2.05 29.91 -13.78
C MET A 63 -3.52 29.87 -13.29
N PRO A 64 -4.54 29.55 -14.12
CA PRO A 64 -5.93 29.46 -13.63
C PRO A 64 -6.14 28.35 -12.60
N TYR A 65 -5.39 27.24 -12.72
CA TYR A 65 -5.46 26.14 -11.75
C TYR A 65 -4.84 26.54 -10.41
N VAL A 66 -3.72 27.28 -10.45
CA VAL A 66 -3.09 27.84 -9.26
C VAL A 66 -4.03 28.83 -8.55
N GLU A 67 -4.72 29.70 -9.27
CA GLU A 67 -5.70 30.63 -8.68
C GLU A 67 -6.87 29.88 -8.03
N MET A 68 -7.38 28.83 -8.68
CA MET A 68 -8.42 27.97 -8.11
C MET A 68 -7.98 27.33 -6.79
N VAL A 69 -6.78 26.73 -6.75
CA VAL A 69 -6.22 26.13 -5.52
C VAL A 69 -6.02 27.19 -4.44
N ALA A 70 -5.47 28.35 -4.78
CA ALA A 70 -5.25 29.44 -3.84
C ALA A 70 -6.57 29.92 -3.22
N ARG A 71 -7.65 30.02 -4.00
CA ARG A 71 -8.97 30.44 -3.51
C ARG A 71 -9.68 29.37 -2.69
N ASN A 72 -9.68 28.12 -3.17
CA ASN A 72 -10.48 27.05 -2.56
C ASN A 72 -9.78 26.39 -1.37
N GLU A 73 -8.49 26.11 -1.48
CA GLU A 73 -7.74 25.37 -0.46
C GLU A 73 -7.05 26.30 0.54
N LEU A 74 -6.54 27.44 0.06
CA LEU A 74 -5.80 28.38 0.91
C LEU A 74 -6.64 29.59 1.35
N GLY A 75 -7.86 29.74 0.86
CA GLY A 75 -8.74 30.88 1.18
C GLY A 75 -8.18 32.24 0.74
N MET A 76 -7.24 32.25 -0.21
CA MET A 76 -6.64 33.47 -0.73
C MET A 76 -7.63 34.23 -1.60
N VAL A 77 -7.59 35.55 -1.50
CA VAL A 77 -8.45 36.46 -2.25
C VAL A 77 -7.59 37.50 -2.98
N LYS A 78 -8.05 37.92 -4.15
CA LYS A 78 -7.38 38.93 -4.97
C LYS A 78 -7.74 40.33 -4.47
N LYS A 79 -6.88 41.31 -4.73
CA LYS A 79 -7.21 42.72 -4.50
C LYS A 79 -8.46 43.08 -5.30
N GLY A 80 -9.49 43.55 -4.60
CA GLY A 80 -10.80 43.90 -5.17
C GLY A 80 -11.93 42.90 -4.86
N ASP A 81 -11.61 41.75 -4.26
CA ASP A 81 -12.64 40.77 -3.88
C ASP A 81 -13.40 41.22 -2.61
N LEU A 82 -14.73 41.07 -2.63
CA LEU A 82 -15.61 41.29 -1.47
C LEU A 82 -15.57 40.08 -0.55
N VAL A 83 -14.95 40.23 0.63
CA VAL A 83 -14.89 39.17 1.65
C VAL A 83 -15.98 39.39 2.69
N TYR A 84 -16.96 38.50 2.72
CA TYR A 84 -17.96 38.46 3.79
C TYR A 84 -17.37 37.72 4.99
N ARG A 85 -17.14 38.44 6.09
CA ARG A 85 -16.85 37.82 7.40
C ARG A 85 -18.11 37.87 8.24
N PHE A 86 -18.69 36.72 8.51
CA PHE A 86 -19.75 36.59 9.50
C PHE A 86 -19.08 36.52 10.88
N SER A 87 -19.23 37.57 11.69
CA SER A 87 -18.93 37.49 13.13
C SER A 87 -20.08 36.74 13.82
N PRO A 88 -19.80 35.90 14.82
CA PRO A 88 -20.85 35.46 15.74
C PRO A 88 -21.46 36.66 16.49
#